data_AF-A0A4W5LEW6-F1
#
_entry.id   AF-A0A4W5LEW6-F1
#
_cell.length_a   1.000
_cell.length_b   1.000
_cell.length_c   1.000
_cell.angle_alpha   90.00
_cell.angle_beta   90.00
_cell.angle_gamma   90.00
#
_symmetry.space_group_name_H-M   'P 1'
#
loop_
_entity.id
_entity.type
_entity.pdbx_description
1 polymer ?
#
loop_
_entity_poly.entity_id
_entity_poly.type
_entity_poly.pdbx_seq_one_letter_code
_entity_poly.pdbx_strand_id
1 'polypeptide(L)'
;MVFMEMFIFLSFVYVQGSAAQEPILQSARSMLDSSTHLLKTARSLVINPKDPPTWSVLAGHSRTVSDSIKGLITAIRDKAPGQRECDCSIDNINRCIRNIEQASLAAVSQNLASRDDISLEVMIANETLNALLTHRQPPPTLSFSLYPSFSPFIH
;
A
#
# COMPACT_ATOMS: atom_id res chain seq x y z
N MET A 1 10.75 29.95 6.08
CA MET A 1 9.78 29.41 5.10
C MET A 1 10.02 27.93 4.82
N VAL A 2 11.18 27.54 4.29
CA VAL A 2 11.50 26.12 3.95
C VAL A 2 11.38 25.12 5.11
N PHE A 3 11.72 25.52 6.34
CA PHE A 3 11.61 24.66 7.53
C PHE A 3 10.15 24.39 7.95
N MET A 4 9.27 25.36 7.71
CA MET A 4 7.83 25.23 8.00
C MET A 4 7.17 24.29 6.99
N GLU A 5 7.50 24.42 5.70
CA GLU A 5 7.04 23.49 4.65
C GLU A 5 7.48 22.04 4.93
N MET A 6 8.73 21.84 5.38
CA MET A 6 9.24 20.52 5.75
C MET A 6 8.50 19.92 6.96
N PHE A 7 8.15 20.75 7.96
CA PHE A 7 7.40 20.30 9.12
C PHE A 7 5.95 19.96 8.79
N ILE A 8 5.32 20.76 7.92
CA ILE A 8 3.97 20.51 7.39
C ILE A 8 3.96 19.21 6.58
N PHE A 9 4.94 19.01 5.69
CA PHE A 9 5.07 17.79 4.91
C PHE A 9 5.29 16.56 5.79
N LEU A 10 6.19 16.63 6.78
CA LEU A 10 6.43 15.52 7.71
C LEU A 10 5.18 15.20 8.54
N SER A 11 4.47 16.23 9.01
CA SER A 11 3.21 16.07 9.76
C SER A 11 2.12 15.45 8.89
N PHE A 12 2.03 15.85 7.62
CA PHE A 12 1.09 15.28 6.65
C PHE A 12 1.39 13.80 6.38
N VAL A 13 2.65 13.45 6.13
CA VAL A 13 3.10 12.07 5.92
C VAL A 13 2.81 11.22 7.16
N TYR A 14 3.07 11.75 8.36
CA TYR A 14 2.78 11.07 9.62
C TYR A 14 1.28 10.79 9.81
N VAL A 15 0.42 11.79 9.57
CA VAL A 15 -1.04 11.63 9.70
C VAL A 15 -1.58 10.63 8.69
N GLN A 16 -1.15 10.70 7.43
CA GLN A 16 -1.54 9.73 6.40
C GLN A 16 -1.08 8.30 6.75
N GLY A 17 0.15 8.14 7.24
CA GLY A 17 0.69 6.85 7.67
C GLY A 17 -0.07 6.27 8.87
N SER A 18 -0.38 7.10 9.86
CA SER A 18 -1.16 6.71 11.04
C SER A 18 -2.58 6.28 10.65
N ALA A 19 -3.27 7.07 9.84
CA ALA A 19 -4.62 6.75 9.37
C ALA A 19 -4.67 5.46 8.52
N ALA A 20 -3.63 5.20 7.71
CA ALA A 20 -3.53 3.98 6.93
C ALA A 20 -3.34 2.72 7.80
N GLN A 21 -2.64 2.84 8.93
CA GLN A 21 -2.36 1.73 9.85
C GLN A 21 -3.49 1.46 10.86
N GLU A 22 -4.33 2.45 11.14
CA GLU A 22 -5.44 2.35 12.10
C GLU A 22 -6.31 1.08 11.96
N PRO A 23 -6.78 0.66 10.77
CA PRO A 23 -7.58 -0.57 10.65
C PRO A 23 -6.81 -1.84 11.05
N ILE A 24 -5.50 -1.89 10.79
CA ILE A 24 -4.64 -3.00 11.19
C ILE A 24 -4.48 -3.02 12.72
N LEU A 25 -4.22 -1.85 13.31
CA LEU A 25 -4.08 -1.70 14.75
C LEU A 25 -5.38 -2.06 15.49
N GLN A 26 -6.53 -1.62 14.98
CA GLN A 26 -7.83 -1.93 15.56
C GLN A 26 -8.14 -3.44 15.49
N SER A 27 -7.82 -4.09 14.38
CA SER A 27 -7.99 -5.54 14.27
C SER A 27 -7.05 -6.30 15.21
N ALA A 28 -5.81 -5.83 15.38
CA ALA A 28 -4.85 -6.44 16.30
C ALA A 28 -5.29 -6.30 17.76
N ARG A 29 -5.82 -5.12 18.14
CA ARG A 29 -6.40 -4.90 19.48
C ARG A 29 -7.56 -5.86 19.75
N SER A 30 -8.46 -6.02 18.79
CA SER A 30 -9.62 -6.93 18.90
C SER A 30 -9.17 -8.39 19.09
N MET A 31 -8.10 -8.81 18.42
CA MET A 31 -7.50 -10.15 18.59
C MET A 31 -6.91 -10.35 19.99
N LEU A 32 -6.17 -9.35 20.49
CA LEU A 32 -5.57 -9.41 21.83
C LEU A 32 -6.63 -9.43 22.93
N ASP A 33 -7.69 -8.65 22.78
CA ASP A 33 -8.80 -8.62 23.73
C ASP A 33 -9.55 -9.96 23.77
N SER A 34 -9.88 -10.51 22.60
CA SER A 34 -10.50 -11.84 22.48
C SER A 34 -9.63 -12.94 23.12
N SER A 35 -8.31 -12.85 22.93
CA SER A 35 -7.36 -13.79 23.54
C SER A 35 -7.34 -13.67 25.06
N THR A 36 -7.42 -12.45 25.58
CA THR A 36 -7.50 -12.18 27.02
C THR A 36 -8.76 -12.80 27.63
N HIS A 37 -9.91 -12.70 26.95
CA HIS A 37 -11.15 -13.37 27.37
C HIS A 37 -11.01 -14.90 27.39
N LEU A 38 -10.41 -15.49 26.35
CA LEU A 38 -10.13 -16.92 26.32
C LEU A 38 -9.26 -17.37 27.50
N LEU A 39 -8.18 -16.64 27.78
CA LEU A 39 -7.28 -16.93 28.91
C LEU A 39 -7.99 -16.84 30.27
N LYS A 40 -8.86 -15.83 30.46
CA LYS A 40 -9.67 -15.68 31.69
C LYS A 40 -10.59 -16.88 31.90
N THR A 41 -11.28 -17.33 30.84
CA THR A 41 -12.18 -18.48 30.90
C THR A 41 -11.41 -19.78 31.13
N ALA A 42 -10.26 -19.95 30.46
CA ALA A 42 -9.38 -21.10 30.70
C ALA A 42 -8.89 -21.16 32.16
N ARG A 43 -8.54 -20.02 32.75
CA ARG A 43 -8.14 -19.93 34.16
C ARG A 43 -9.27 -20.38 35.10
N SER A 44 -10.53 -20.05 34.80
CA SER A 44 -11.67 -20.50 35.60
C SER A 44 -11.82 -22.03 35.56
N LEU A 45 -11.60 -22.65 34.40
CA LEU A 45 -11.63 -24.10 34.23
C LEU A 45 -10.49 -24.83 34.96
N VAL A 46 -9.34 -24.20 35.17
CA VAL A 46 -8.29 -24.78 36.02
C VAL A 46 -8.78 -24.98 37.46
N ILE A 47 -9.63 -24.06 37.95
CA ILE A 47 -10.19 -24.12 39.30
C ILE A 47 -11.37 -25.10 39.35
N ASN A 48 -12.22 -25.12 38.31
CA ASN A 48 -13.36 -26.03 38.21
C ASN A 48 -13.43 -26.72 36.83
N PRO A 49 -12.70 -27.83 36.63
CA PRO A 49 -12.52 -28.44 35.30
C PRO A 49 -13.74 -29.18 34.78
N LYS A 50 -14.76 -29.42 35.61
CA LYS A 50 -15.95 -30.19 35.23
C LYS A 50 -17.15 -29.31 34.87
N ASP A 51 -17.01 -27.98 34.87
CA ASP A 51 -18.12 -27.06 34.63
C ASP A 51 -18.51 -26.95 33.14
N PRO A 52 -19.62 -27.57 32.69
CA PRO A 52 -19.96 -27.61 31.27
C PRO A 52 -20.28 -26.23 30.66
N PRO A 53 -20.97 -25.29 31.36
CA PRO A 53 -21.16 -23.93 30.88
C PRO A 53 -19.85 -23.20 30.56
N THR A 54 -18.86 -23.25 31.44
CA THR A 54 -17.57 -22.56 31.20
C THR A 54 -16.81 -23.16 30.02
N TRP A 55 -16.90 -24.47 29.78
CA TRP A 55 -16.35 -25.10 28.57
C TRP A 55 -17.03 -24.59 27.28
N SER A 56 -18.35 -24.39 27.30
CA SER A 56 -19.09 -23.81 26.17
C SER A 56 -18.63 -22.37 25.89
N VAL A 57 -18.47 -21.55 26.94
CA VAL A 57 -17.94 -20.18 26.81
C VAL A 57 -16.50 -20.18 26.27
N LEU A 58 -15.65 -21.11 26.71
CA LEU A 58 -14.28 -21.25 26.21
C LEU A 58 -14.26 -21.53 24.71
N ALA A 59 -15.09 -22.48 24.26
CA ALA A 59 -15.22 -22.80 22.84
C ALA A 59 -15.71 -21.59 22.02
N GLY A 60 -16.62 -20.80 22.58
CA GLY A 60 -17.06 -19.52 22.01
C GLY A 60 -15.89 -18.54 21.84
N HIS A 61 -15.14 -18.26 22.90
CA HIS A 61 -13.97 -17.37 22.82
C HIS A 61 -12.88 -17.90 21.88
N SER A 62 -12.70 -19.23 21.80
CA SER A 62 -11.75 -19.85 20.87
C SER A 62 -12.11 -19.57 19.41
N ARG A 63 -13.42 -19.63 19.09
CA ARG A 63 -13.92 -19.24 17.76
C ARG A 63 -13.72 -17.75 17.50
N THR A 64 -14.05 -16.89 18.47
CA THR A 64 -13.84 -15.44 18.35
C THR A 64 -12.37 -15.09 18.12
N VAL A 65 -11.44 -15.72 18.83
CA VAL A 65 -9.99 -15.56 18.60
C VAL A 65 -9.63 -15.95 17.17
N SER A 66 -10.10 -17.12 16.71
CA SER A 66 -9.83 -17.59 15.35
C SER A 66 -10.34 -16.62 14.27
N ASP A 67 -11.54 -16.06 14.46
CA ASP A 67 -12.12 -15.11 13.50
C ASP A 67 -11.42 -13.74 13.57
N SER A 68 -11.00 -13.29 14.76
CA SER A 68 -10.21 -12.07 14.91
C SER A 68 -8.83 -12.16 14.24
N ILE A 69 -8.21 -13.35 14.24
CA ILE A 69 -6.95 -13.62 13.52
C ILE A 69 -7.18 -13.51 12.01
N LYS A 70 -8.24 -14.13 11.48
CA LYS A 70 -8.60 -13.98 10.05
C LYS A 70 -8.83 -12.51 9.70
N GLY A 71 -9.57 -11.79 10.55
CA GLY A 71 -9.80 -10.35 10.38
C GLY A 71 -8.50 -9.55 10.34
N LEU A 72 -7.54 -9.86 11.21
CA LEU A 72 -6.23 -9.20 11.23
C LEU A 72 -5.44 -9.48 9.95
N ILE A 73 -5.41 -10.73 9.49
CA ILE A 73 -4.75 -11.10 8.23
C ILE A 73 -5.35 -10.34 7.06
N THR A 74 -6.68 -10.27 6.98
CA THR A 74 -7.39 -9.49 5.96
C THR A 74 -7.06 -7.99 6.05
N ALA A 75 -7.05 -7.42 7.25
CA ALA A 75 -6.70 -6.01 7.45
C ALA A 75 -5.26 -5.71 7.00
N ILE A 76 -4.30 -6.58 7.33
CA ILE A 76 -2.91 -6.43 6.89
C ILE A 76 -2.81 -6.49 5.36
N ARG A 77 -3.51 -7.43 4.72
CA ARG A 77 -3.46 -7.60 3.26
C ARG A 77 -4.14 -6.45 2.51
N ASP A 78 -5.35 -6.08 2.94
CA ASP A 78 -6.22 -5.19 2.16
C ASP A 78 -6.06 -3.71 2.57
N LYS A 79 -5.43 -3.44 3.72
CA LYS A 79 -5.21 -2.08 4.25
C LYS A 79 -3.72 -1.80 4.49
N ALA A 80 -2.84 -2.51 3.80
CA ALA A 80 -1.42 -2.21 3.80
C ALA A 80 -1.17 -0.74 3.37
N PRO A 81 -0.21 -0.03 3.99
CA PRO A 81 0.21 1.29 3.52
C PRO A 81 0.62 1.24 2.04
N GLY A 82 0.12 2.14 1.21
CA GLY A 82 0.40 2.14 -0.23
C GLY A 82 -0.62 1.39 -1.09
N GLN A 83 -1.50 0.56 -0.50
CA GLN A 83 -2.46 -0.23 -1.26
C GLN A 83 -3.46 0.65 -2.02
N ARG A 84 -3.93 1.73 -1.39
CA ARG A 84 -4.86 2.69 -2.01
C ARG A 84 -4.22 3.39 -3.21
N GLU A 85 -2.94 3.74 -3.11
CA GLU A 85 -2.18 4.38 -4.17
C GLU A 85 -2.00 3.43 -5.36
N CYS A 86 -1.76 2.14 -5.10
CA CYS A 86 -1.75 1.09 -6.12
C CYS A 86 -3.13 0.92 -6.78
N ASP A 87 -4.21 0.84 -6.00
CA ASP A 87 -5.58 0.71 -6.52
C ASP A 87 -5.97 1.90 -7.41
N CYS A 88 -5.65 3.13 -6.99
CA CYS A 88 -5.83 4.34 -7.79
C CYS A 88 -5.01 4.30 -9.09
N SER A 89 -3.77 3.80 -9.01
CA SER A 89 -2.90 3.68 -10.19
C SER A 89 -3.45 2.67 -11.19
N ILE A 90 -3.99 1.54 -10.72
CA ILE A 90 -4.65 0.54 -11.55
C ILE A 90 -5.89 1.14 -12.24
N ASP A 91 -6.74 1.87 -11.50
CA ASP A 91 -7.90 2.53 -12.11
C ASP A 91 -7.49 3.55 -13.18
N ASN A 92 -6.45 4.35 -12.91
CA ASN A 92 -5.91 5.31 -13.86
C ASN A 92 -5.40 4.63 -15.14
N ILE A 93 -4.65 3.53 -15.01
CA ILE A 93 -4.17 2.74 -16.15
C ILE A 93 -5.35 2.20 -16.96
N ASN A 94 -6.34 1.59 -16.30
CA ASN A 94 -7.53 1.08 -16.98
C ASN A 94 -8.32 2.17 -17.71
N ARG A 95 -8.41 3.37 -17.12
CA ARG A 95 -9.01 4.53 -17.79
C ARG A 95 -8.21 4.96 -19.01
N CYS A 96 -6.88 5.02 -18.90
CA CYS A 96 -6.01 5.33 -20.04
C CYS A 96 -6.16 4.31 -21.17
N ILE A 97 -6.21 3.01 -20.86
CA ILE A 97 -6.45 1.94 -21.85
C ILE A 97 -7.76 2.21 -22.60
N ARG A 98 -8.86 2.44 -21.88
CA ARG A 98 -10.17 2.75 -22.50
C ARG A 98 -10.13 4.01 -23.37
N ASN A 99 -9.45 5.06 -22.92
CA ASN A 99 -9.31 6.29 -23.69
C ASN A 99 -8.54 6.06 -24.99
N ILE A 100 -7.46 5.26 -24.93
CA ILE A 100 -6.66 4.90 -26.11
C ILE A 100 -7.49 4.05 -27.08
N GLU A 101 -8.25 3.08 -26.58
CA GLU A 101 -9.15 2.25 -27.40
C GLU A 101 -10.22 3.11 -28.10
N GLN A 102 -10.83 4.04 -27.38
CA GLN A 102 -11.81 4.98 -27.95
C GLN A 102 -11.18 5.90 -29.00
N ALA A 103 -9.99 6.44 -28.74
CA ALA A 103 -9.27 7.25 -29.71
C ALA A 103 -8.86 6.44 -30.95
N SER A 104 -8.42 5.20 -30.76
CA SER A 104 -8.09 4.29 -31.87
C SER A 104 -9.33 4.01 -32.74
N LEU A 105 -10.46 3.70 -32.12
CA LEU A 105 -11.72 3.47 -32.85
C LEU A 105 -12.17 4.72 -33.62
N ALA A 106 -12.13 5.89 -32.97
CA ALA A 106 -12.50 7.16 -33.59
C ALA A 106 -11.54 7.55 -34.74
N ALA A 107 -10.25 7.23 -34.62
CA ALA A 107 -9.27 7.43 -35.69
C ALA A 107 -9.58 6.56 -36.91
N VAL A 108 -9.89 5.28 -36.70
CA VAL A 108 -10.27 4.34 -37.77
C VAL A 108 -11.58 4.78 -38.44
N SER A 109 -12.53 5.30 -37.67
CA SER A 109 -13.81 5.81 -38.21
C SER A 109 -13.73 7.22 -38.79
N GLN A 110 -12.53 7.81 -38.92
CA GLN A 110 -12.31 9.21 -39.36
C GLN A 110 -13.11 10.26 -38.56
N ASN A 111 -13.44 9.96 -37.30
CA ASN A 111 -14.23 10.81 -36.43
C ASN A 111 -13.43 11.30 -35.21
N LEU A 112 -12.09 11.18 -35.26
CA LEU A 112 -11.21 11.72 -34.24
C LEU A 112 -11.13 13.24 -34.42
N ALA A 113 -11.58 13.98 -33.41
CA ALA A 113 -11.49 15.44 -33.44
C ALA A 113 -10.02 15.89 -33.50
N SER A 114 -9.71 16.80 -34.42
CA SER A 114 -8.44 17.55 -34.39
C SER A 114 -8.39 18.36 -33.09
N ARG A 115 -7.31 18.23 -32.32
CA ARG A 115 -7.07 19.10 -31.17
C ARG A 115 -6.49 20.41 -31.68
N ASP A 116 -7.35 21.40 -31.85
CA ASP A 116 -6.97 22.73 -32.35
C ASP A 116 -6.29 23.60 -31.27
N ASP A 117 -6.18 23.12 -30.02
CA ASP A 117 -5.60 23.82 -28.86
C ASP A 117 -4.09 23.60 -28.68
N ILE A 118 -3.50 22.62 -29.38
CA ILE A 118 -2.07 22.35 -29.36
C ILE A 118 -1.50 22.66 -30.75
N SER A 119 -0.72 23.74 -30.86
CA SER A 119 0.03 24.02 -32.08
C SER A 119 0.88 22.80 -32.45
N LEU A 120 0.87 22.40 -33.74
CA LEU A 120 1.73 21.36 -34.30
C LEU A 120 3.20 21.53 -33.89
N GLU A 121 3.61 22.79 -33.70
CA GLU A 121 4.94 23.17 -33.19
C GLU A 121 5.22 22.63 -31.78
N VAL A 122 4.25 22.67 -30.87
CA VAL A 122 4.38 22.14 -29.50
C VAL A 122 4.45 20.62 -29.53
N MET A 123 3.71 19.96 -30.42
CA MET A 123 3.76 18.50 -30.58
C MET A 123 5.11 18.04 -31.14
N ILE A 124 5.62 18.70 -32.18
CA ILE A 124 6.95 18.43 -32.78
C ILE A 124 8.07 18.75 -31.78
N ALA A 125 7.96 19.84 -31.03
CA ALA A 125 8.92 20.20 -29.99
C ALA A 125 8.98 19.13 -28.89
N ASN A 126 7.85 18.54 -28.51
CA ASN A 126 7.80 17.51 -27.48
C ASN A 126 8.37 16.16 -28.00
N GLU A 127 8.10 15.82 -29.26
CA GLU A 127 8.67 14.63 -29.90
C GLU A 127 10.19 14.74 -30.07
N THR A 128 10.69 15.90 -30.47
CA THR A 128 12.14 16.17 -30.54
C THR A 128 12.81 16.14 -29.16
N LEU A 129 12.16 16.68 -28.11
CA LEU A 129 12.67 16.59 -26.74
C LEU A 129 12.77 15.14 -26.25
N ASN A 130 11.75 14.31 -26.52
CA ASN A 130 11.76 12.90 -26.15
C ASN A 130 12.84 12.11 -26.89
N ALA A 131 13.07 12.38 -28.18
CA ALA A 131 14.17 11.77 -28.92
C ALA A 131 15.56 12.12 -28.31
N LEU A 132 15.74 13.36 -27.85
CA LEU A 132 16.97 13.79 -27.18
C LEU A 132 17.15 13.16 -25.80
N LEU A 133 16.07 12.96 -25.05
CA LEU A 133 16.12 12.29 -23.74
C LEU A 133 16.45 10.80 -23.87
N THR A 134 16.05 10.16 -24.96
CA THR A 134 16.31 8.73 -25.23
C THR A 134 17.78 8.47 -25.61
N HIS A 135 18.50 9.48 -26.10
CA HIS A 135 19.92 9.39 -26.49
C HIS A 135 20.92 9.83 -25.41
N ARG A 136 20.48 10.17 -24.19
CA ARG A 136 21.41 10.54 -23.11
C ARG A 136 22.18 9.29 -22.66
N GLN A 137 23.48 9.21 -22.99
CA GLN A 137 24.34 8.17 -22.43
C GLN A 137 24.22 8.18 -20.89
N PRO A 138 24.15 7.00 -20.24
CA PRO A 138 24.19 6.94 -18.79
C PRO A 138 25.48 7.64 -18.30
N PRO A 139 25.43 8.37 -17.18
CA PRO A 139 26.62 9.01 -16.63
C PRO A 139 27.73 7.95 -16.48
N PRO A 140 29.00 8.28 -16.81
CA PRO A 140 30.09 7.33 -16.64
C PRO A 140 30.09 6.86 -15.19
N THR A 141 29.94 5.54 -14.98
CA THR A 141 29.99 4.93 -13.67
C THR A 141 31.37 5.19 -13.07
N LEU A 142 31.44 5.99 -12.00
CA LEU A 142 32.65 6.09 -11.19
C LEU A 142 32.97 4.68 -10.67
N SER A 143 34.13 4.14 -11.05
CA SER A 143 34.56 2.81 -10.59
C SER A 143 34.64 2.80 -9.07
N PHE A 144 33.81 1.95 -8.47
CA PHE A 144 33.72 1.71 -7.03
C PHE A 144 34.97 0.92 -6.57
N SER A 145 36.13 1.57 -6.47
CA SER A 145 37.36 0.94 -5.95
C SER A 145 37.80 1.45 -4.57
N LEU A 146 37.00 2.26 -3.89
CA LEU A 146 37.23 2.63 -2.49
C LEU A 146 35.99 2.38 -1.63
N TYR A 147 35.75 1.12 -1.27
CA TYR A 147 35.08 0.79 -0.02
C TYR A 147 35.95 -0.23 0.74
N PRO A 148 36.38 0.07 1.98
CA PRO A 148 37.08 -0.91 2.79
C PRO A 148 36.10 -2.04 3.15
N SER A 149 36.53 -3.27 2.91
CA SER A 149 35.82 -4.51 3.21
C SER A 149 35.43 -4.56 4.70
N PHE A 150 34.13 -4.41 4.99
CA PHE A 150 33.58 -4.78 6.28
C PHE A 150 33.46 -6.31 6.34
N SER A 151 34.34 -6.94 7.12
CA SER A 151 34.25 -8.36 7.46
C SER A 151 33.25 -8.54 8.61
N PRO A 152 32.25 -9.43 8.51
CA PRO A 152 31.36 -9.72 9.64
C PRO A 152 32.06 -10.69 10.60
N PHE A 153 32.45 -10.20 11.78
CA PHE A 153 32.78 -11.06 12.91
C PHE A 153 31.48 -11.59 13.53
N ILE A 154 31.25 -12.89 13.40
CA ILE A 154 30.30 -13.66 14.22
C ILE A 154 31.14 -14.44 15.24
N HIS A 155 30.97 -14.17 16.53
CA HIS A 155 31.11 -15.15 17.59
C HIS A 155 30.26 -14.76 18.80
#